data_AF-A0A7C5SGU8-F1
#
_entry.id   AF-A0A7C5SGU8-F1
#
_cell.length_a   1.000
_cell.length_b   1.000
_cell.length_c   1.000
_cell.angle_alpha   90.00
_cell.angle_beta   90.00
_cell.angle_gamma   90.00
#
_symmetry.space_group_name_H-M   'P 1'
#
loop_
_entity.id
_entity.type
_entity.pdbx_description
1 polymer ?
#
loop_
_entity_poly.entity_id
_entity_poly.type
_entity_poly.pdbx_seq_one_letter_code
_entity_poly.pdbx_strand_id
1 'polypeptide(L)'
;HPAEAIHGDLGVIVEGDVVLALSHSGETAELLALLETIRRLGARIIAMTGVTDSTLAREADLLLDTSVEEEGCPLGLAPMASTSSALALGDALAAALMVAKGFSEEDFARLHPGGRLGKKLARVEQMMHHGQAVPRVEPATPIRQVVLEISRKRLGCTTVCTTEGRLVGLITDGDLRRLLERDPAPLEHIAEEVMTHGPLTISRRELASSALRLMESRKITMLPVVDDEGRLEGLIQIHDLWRTNLF
;
A
#
# COMPACT_ATOMS: atom_id res chain seq x y z
N HIS A 1 -6.78 -23.68 -18.24
CA HIS A 1 -7.42 -23.54 -19.58
C HIS A 1 -8.53 -24.60 -19.74
N PRO A 2 -9.61 -24.43 -20.54
CA PRO A 2 -10.70 -25.44 -20.63
C PRO A 2 -10.22 -26.85 -20.96
N ALA A 3 -9.28 -26.98 -21.89
CA ALA A 3 -8.66 -28.27 -22.23
C ALA A 3 -7.95 -28.94 -21.04
N GLU A 4 -7.30 -28.18 -20.16
CA GLU A 4 -6.62 -28.71 -18.97
C GLU A 4 -7.63 -29.05 -17.85
N ALA A 5 -8.69 -28.25 -17.73
CA ALA A 5 -9.74 -28.44 -16.74
C ALA A 5 -10.48 -29.79 -16.94
N ILE A 6 -10.74 -30.17 -18.19
CA ILE A 6 -11.31 -31.49 -18.55
C ILE A 6 -10.41 -32.64 -18.05
N HIS A 7 -9.10 -32.40 -17.94
CA HIS A 7 -8.10 -33.42 -17.59
C HIS A 7 -7.67 -33.40 -16.11
N GLY A 8 -8.31 -32.60 -15.25
CA GLY A 8 -8.13 -32.72 -13.79
C GLY A 8 -8.11 -31.40 -13.01
N ASP A 9 -7.93 -30.27 -13.68
CA ASP A 9 -7.77 -28.96 -13.00
C ASP A 9 -9.09 -28.33 -12.52
N LEU A 10 -10.22 -29.02 -12.69
CA LEU A 10 -11.54 -28.59 -12.21
C LEU A 10 -11.63 -28.45 -10.68
N GLY A 11 -10.71 -29.06 -9.93
CA GLY A 11 -10.72 -29.04 -8.46
C GLY A 11 -10.51 -27.65 -7.82
N VAL A 12 -10.18 -26.63 -8.61
CA VAL A 12 -10.06 -25.23 -8.16
C VAL A 12 -11.42 -24.56 -7.98
N ILE A 13 -12.48 -25.07 -8.65
CA ILE A 13 -13.83 -24.50 -8.60
C ILE A 13 -14.61 -25.10 -7.43
N VAL A 14 -15.17 -24.25 -6.58
CA VAL A 14 -16.00 -24.64 -5.44
C VAL A 14 -17.38 -23.98 -5.46
N GLU A 15 -18.29 -24.47 -4.61
CA GLU A 15 -19.62 -23.90 -4.47
C GLU A 15 -19.55 -22.42 -4.06
N GLY A 16 -20.34 -21.59 -4.74
CA GLY A 16 -20.36 -20.14 -4.54
C GLY A 16 -19.41 -19.35 -5.44
N ASP A 17 -18.53 -20.02 -6.19
CA ASP A 17 -17.68 -19.36 -7.19
C ASP A 17 -18.48 -18.85 -8.39
N VAL A 18 -17.87 -17.92 -9.12
CA VAL A 18 -18.35 -17.41 -10.41
C VAL A 18 -17.31 -17.73 -11.48
N VAL A 19 -17.73 -18.48 -12.49
CA VAL A 19 -16.93 -18.77 -13.69
C VAL A 19 -17.26 -17.75 -14.77
N LEU A 20 -16.27 -16.96 -15.16
CA LEU A 20 -16.33 -16.10 -16.34
C LEU A 20 -15.85 -16.90 -17.56
N ALA A 21 -16.78 -17.25 -18.45
CA ALA A 21 -16.53 -18.07 -19.63
C ALA A 21 -16.41 -17.19 -20.88
N LEU A 22 -15.21 -17.14 -21.47
CA LEU A 22 -14.94 -16.31 -22.66
C LEU A 22 -14.90 -17.19 -23.91
N SER A 23 -15.75 -16.86 -24.91
CA SER A 23 -15.71 -17.50 -26.23
C SER A 23 -16.35 -16.60 -27.26
N HIS A 24 -15.65 -16.30 -28.36
CA HIS A 24 -16.21 -15.44 -29.41
C HIS A 24 -17.51 -16.02 -30.00
N SER A 25 -17.49 -17.29 -30.41
CA SER A 25 -18.65 -17.96 -31.01
C SER A 25 -19.62 -18.54 -29.97
N GLY A 26 -19.15 -18.79 -28.74
CA GLY A 26 -19.93 -19.51 -27.74
C GLY A 26 -20.10 -21.01 -28.02
N GLU A 27 -19.36 -21.56 -28.99
CA GLU A 27 -19.47 -22.96 -29.43
C GLU A 27 -18.17 -23.76 -29.23
N THR A 28 -17.24 -23.26 -28.42
CA THR A 28 -15.99 -23.97 -28.13
C THR A 28 -16.27 -25.27 -27.37
N ALA A 29 -16.06 -26.42 -28.03
CA ALA A 29 -16.47 -27.73 -27.52
C ALA A 29 -15.93 -28.06 -26.12
N GLU A 30 -14.66 -27.73 -25.86
CA GLU A 30 -14.03 -27.95 -24.55
C GLU A 30 -14.68 -27.09 -23.45
N LEU A 31 -15.13 -25.88 -23.79
CA LEU A 31 -15.83 -25.02 -22.84
C LEU A 31 -17.24 -25.55 -22.57
N LEU A 32 -17.96 -25.95 -23.63
CA LEU A 32 -19.31 -26.50 -23.52
C LEU A 32 -19.35 -27.80 -22.70
N ALA A 33 -18.33 -28.66 -22.87
CA ALA A 33 -18.20 -29.90 -22.11
C ALA A 33 -18.09 -29.68 -20.58
N LEU A 34 -17.68 -28.49 -20.14
CA LEU A 34 -17.50 -28.16 -18.73
C LEU A 34 -18.76 -27.58 -18.07
N LEU A 35 -19.72 -27.08 -18.85
CA LEU A 35 -20.87 -26.32 -18.31
C LEU A 35 -21.69 -27.10 -17.29
N GLU A 36 -22.02 -28.36 -17.61
CA GLU A 36 -22.80 -29.21 -16.70
C GLU A 36 -22.04 -29.50 -15.40
N THR A 37 -20.73 -29.74 -15.50
CA THR A 37 -19.89 -30.00 -14.33
C THR A 37 -19.76 -28.78 -13.44
N ILE A 38 -19.54 -27.59 -14.02
CA ILE A 38 -19.48 -26.32 -13.28
C ILE A 38 -20.79 -26.06 -12.52
N ARG A 39 -21.94 -26.27 -13.17
CA ARG A 39 -23.25 -26.15 -12.51
C ARG A 39 -23.43 -27.16 -11.38
N ARG A 40 -23.02 -28.43 -11.57
CA ARG A 40 -23.09 -29.46 -10.52
C ARG A 40 -22.23 -29.12 -9.30
N LEU A 41 -21.13 -28.40 -9.49
CA LEU A 41 -20.29 -27.89 -8.40
C LEU A 41 -20.92 -26.68 -7.67
N GLY A 42 -22.04 -26.15 -8.15
CA GLY A 42 -22.75 -25.02 -7.54
C GLY A 42 -22.19 -23.64 -7.90
N ALA A 43 -21.30 -23.55 -8.89
CA ALA A 43 -20.77 -22.30 -9.38
C ALA A 43 -21.72 -21.65 -10.42
N ARG A 44 -21.75 -20.32 -10.44
CA ARG A 44 -22.50 -19.53 -11.44
C ARG A 44 -21.65 -19.30 -12.68
N ILE A 45 -22.29 -19.24 -13.84
CA ILE A 45 -21.63 -19.04 -15.13
C ILE A 45 -22.04 -17.69 -15.71
N ILE A 46 -21.05 -16.83 -15.96
CA ILE A 46 -21.21 -15.61 -16.74
C ILE A 46 -20.53 -15.84 -18.09
N ALA A 47 -21.25 -15.72 -19.19
CA ALA A 47 -20.69 -15.82 -20.54
C ALA A 47 -20.28 -14.46 -21.08
N MET A 48 -19.09 -14.36 -21.66
CA MET A 48 -18.66 -13.26 -22.52
C MET A 48 -18.52 -13.78 -23.95
N THR A 49 -19.49 -13.44 -24.81
CA THR A 49 -19.54 -13.93 -26.18
C THR A 49 -20.19 -12.92 -27.12
N GLY A 50 -19.78 -12.95 -28.39
CA GLY A 50 -20.36 -12.09 -29.44
C GLY A 50 -21.59 -12.69 -30.12
N VAL A 51 -21.93 -13.95 -29.84
CA VAL A 51 -23.09 -14.64 -30.41
C VAL A 51 -24.09 -14.91 -29.28
N THR A 52 -25.09 -14.03 -29.17
CA THR A 52 -26.00 -13.97 -28.02
C THR A 52 -27.00 -15.13 -27.96
N ASP A 53 -27.13 -15.90 -29.04
CA ASP A 53 -27.97 -17.09 -29.13
C ASP A 53 -27.17 -18.40 -29.18
N SER A 54 -25.86 -18.34 -28.95
CA SER A 54 -24.99 -19.53 -28.87
C SER A 54 -25.37 -20.45 -27.71
N THR A 55 -24.89 -21.70 -27.77
CA THR A 55 -25.06 -22.68 -26.69
C THR A 55 -24.54 -22.13 -25.37
N LEU A 56 -23.33 -21.54 -25.35
CA LEU A 56 -22.78 -20.92 -24.14
C LEU A 56 -23.67 -19.80 -23.60
N ALA A 57 -24.19 -18.92 -24.45
CA ALA A 57 -25.03 -17.81 -24.03
C ALA A 57 -26.35 -18.27 -23.41
N ARG A 58 -26.99 -19.29 -23.99
CA ARG A 58 -28.24 -19.87 -23.49
C ARG A 58 -28.05 -20.62 -22.17
N GLU A 59 -26.90 -21.24 -21.98
CA GLU A 59 -26.57 -22.01 -20.78
C GLU A 59 -25.89 -21.18 -19.67
N ALA A 60 -25.60 -19.90 -19.89
CA ALA A 60 -25.07 -19.04 -18.84
C ALA A 60 -26.19 -18.49 -17.93
N ASP A 61 -25.86 -18.17 -16.67
CA ASP A 61 -26.76 -17.44 -15.77
C ASP A 61 -26.90 -15.97 -16.19
N LEU A 62 -25.82 -15.40 -16.74
CA LEU A 62 -25.76 -14.03 -17.25
C LEU A 62 -24.91 -13.96 -18.51
N LEU A 63 -25.32 -13.10 -19.44
CA LEU A 63 -24.60 -12.82 -20.67
C LEU A 63 -24.02 -11.40 -20.63
N LEU A 64 -22.74 -11.32 -20.95
CA LEU A 64 -21.99 -10.11 -21.26
C LEU A 64 -21.73 -10.12 -22.78
N ASP A 65 -22.53 -9.36 -23.51
CA ASP A 65 -22.46 -9.32 -24.97
C ASP A 65 -21.20 -8.57 -25.44
N THR A 66 -20.35 -9.26 -26.20
CA THR A 66 -19.13 -8.70 -26.81
C THR A 66 -19.23 -8.64 -28.34
N SER A 67 -20.45 -8.60 -28.88
CA SER A 67 -20.69 -8.53 -30.32
C SER A 67 -20.09 -7.26 -30.92
N VAL A 68 -19.72 -7.35 -32.19
CA VAL A 68 -19.17 -6.26 -32.98
C VAL A 68 -19.86 -6.27 -34.33
N GLU A 69 -20.05 -5.08 -34.92
CA GLU A 69 -20.71 -4.96 -36.22
C GLU A 69 -19.91 -5.61 -37.35
N GLU A 70 -18.58 -5.51 -37.28
CA GLU A 70 -17.67 -6.07 -38.29
C GLU A 70 -16.37 -6.55 -37.64
N GLU A 71 -15.85 -7.68 -38.13
CA GLU A 71 -14.53 -8.16 -37.75
C GLU A 71 -13.43 -7.54 -38.62
N GLY A 72 -12.30 -7.21 -38.00
CA GLY A 72 -11.15 -6.64 -38.71
C GLY A 72 -10.41 -7.62 -39.63
N CYS A 73 -10.74 -8.92 -39.57
CA CYS A 73 -10.11 -9.93 -40.42
C CYS A 73 -10.76 -9.93 -41.80
N PRO A 74 -10.03 -9.65 -42.90
CA PRO A 74 -10.62 -9.62 -44.24
C PRO A 74 -11.21 -10.96 -44.72
N LEU A 75 -10.81 -12.06 -44.07
CA LEU A 75 -11.29 -13.41 -44.37
C LEU A 75 -12.43 -13.85 -43.42
N GLY A 76 -12.72 -13.08 -42.37
CA GLY A 76 -13.71 -13.46 -41.34
C GLY A 76 -13.33 -14.69 -40.51
N LEU A 77 -12.07 -15.13 -40.55
CA LEU A 77 -11.63 -16.38 -39.91
C LEU A 77 -11.11 -16.19 -38.49
N ALA A 78 -10.67 -14.98 -38.15
CA ALA A 78 -10.02 -14.69 -36.88
C ALA A 78 -10.72 -13.53 -36.18
N PRO A 79 -11.02 -13.66 -34.88
CA PRO A 79 -11.59 -12.57 -34.11
C PRO A 79 -10.52 -11.48 -33.90
N MET A 80 -10.88 -10.24 -34.22
CA MET A 80 -10.00 -9.07 -34.10
C MET A 80 -10.69 -7.91 -33.37
N ALA A 81 -11.87 -7.51 -33.86
CA ALA A 81 -12.63 -6.45 -33.20
C ALA A 81 -13.27 -7.00 -31.92
N SER A 82 -13.80 -8.22 -31.97
CA SER A 82 -14.41 -8.87 -30.81
C SER A 82 -13.44 -9.16 -29.66
N THR A 83 -12.16 -9.44 -29.95
CA THR A 83 -11.15 -9.59 -28.88
C THR A 83 -10.89 -8.26 -28.16
N SER A 84 -10.88 -7.15 -28.91
CA SER A 84 -10.76 -5.81 -28.34
C SER A 84 -12.01 -5.43 -27.52
N SER A 85 -13.20 -5.78 -28.02
CA SER A 85 -14.47 -5.60 -27.31
C SER A 85 -14.50 -6.38 -25.99
N ALA A 86 -14.10 -7.66 -26.02
CA ALA A 86 -14.01 -8.49 -24.82
C ALA A 86 -13.00 -7.96 -23.80
N LEU A 87 -11.84 -7.45 -24.24
CA LEU A 87 -10.85 -6.83 -23.36
C LEU A 87 -11.41 -5.57 -22.69
N ALA A 88 -12.03 -4.68 -23.46
CA ALA A 88 -12.64 -3.46 -22.93
C ALA A 88 -13.78 -3.77 -21.96
N LEU A 89 -14.59 -4.80 -22.22
CA LEU A 89 -15.64 -5.24 -21.32
C LEU A 89 -15.07 -5.85 -20.03
N GLY A 90 -13.94 -6.56 -20.10
CA GLY A 90 -13.19 -7.02 -18.94
C GLY A 90 -12.71 -5.87 -18.05
N ASP A 91 -12.14 -4.82 -18.65
CA ASP A 91 -11.74 -3.61 -17.93
C ASP A 91 -12.94 -2.91 -17.28
N ALA A 92 -14.06 -2.81 -18.01
CA ALA A 92 -15.29 -2.22 -17.49
C ALA A 92 -15.86 -3.02 -16.31
N LEU A 93 -15.83 -4.35 -16.37
CA LEU A 93 -16.25 -5.23 -15.27
C LEU A 93 -15.35 -5.04 -14.04
N ALA A 94 -14.03 -4.99 -14.23
CA ALA A 94 -13.09 -4.73 -13.14
C ALA A 94 -13.34 -3.37 -12.49
N ALA A 95 -13.52 -2.30 -13.29
CA ALA A 95 -13.83 -0.97 -12.79
C ALA A 95 -15.17 -0.91 -12.04
N ALA A 96 -16.21 -1.56 -12.56
CA ALA A 96 -17.51 -1.65 -11.90
C ALA A 96 -17.40 -2.38 -10.55
N LEU A 97 -16.62 -3.46 -10.47
CA LEU A 97 -16.36 -4.18 -9.22
C LEU A 97 -15.57 -3.33 -8.22
N MET A 98 -14.59 -2.55 -8.68
CA MET A 98 -13.86 -1.62 -7.82
C MET A 98 -14.80 -0.61 -7.17
N VAL A 99 -15.70 -0.01 -7.94
CA VAL A 99 -16.71 0.94 -7.43
C VAL A 99 -17.67 0.25 -6.45
N ALA A 100 -18.23 -0.90 -6.84
CA ALA A 100 -19.20 -1.62 -6.01
C ALA A 100 -18.61 -2.10 -4.68
N LYS A 101 -17.32 -2.46 -4.66
CA LYS A 101 -16.61 -2.87 -3.43
C LYS A 101 -16.02 -1.70 -2.64
N GLY A 102 -16.15 -0.47 -3.12
CA GLY A 102 -15.51 0.70 -2.49
C GLY A 102 -13.98 0.60 -2.46
N PHE A 103 -13.39 -0.04 -3.46
CA PHE A 103 -11.96 -0.28 -3.53
C PHE A 103 -11.21 1.06 -3.64
N SER A 104 -10.41 1.38 -2.63
CA SER A 104 -9.77 2.69 -2.50
C SER A 104 -8.31 2.69 -2.98
N GLU A 105 -7.75 3.89 -3.13
CA GLU A 105 -6.30 4.05 -3.36
C GLU A 105 -5.47 3.44 -2.22
N GLU A 106 -5.97 3.48 -0.99
CA GLU A 106 -5.31 2.88 0.18
C GLU A 106 -5.28 1.35 0.10
N ASP A 107 -6.39 0.74 -0.36
CA ASP A 107 -6.44 -0.71 -0.61
C ASP A 107 -5.46 -1.12 -1.71
N PHE A 108 -5.37 -0.30 -2.78
CA PHE A 108 -4.39 -0.51 -3.84
C PHE A 108 -2.96 -0.48 -3.28
N ALA A 109 -2.63 0.53 -2.47
CA ALA A 109 -1.31 0.68 -1.87
C ALA A 109 -0.97 -0.49 -0.93
N ARG A 110 -1.93 -0.95 -0.13
CA ARG A 110 -1.78 -2.06 0.80
C ARG A 110 -1.52 -3.39 0.10
N LEU A 111 -2.22 -3.65 -1.02
CA LEU A 111 -2.09 -4.90 -1.78
C LEU A 111 -0.88 -4.89 -2.74
N HIS A 112 -0.35 -3.71 -3.07
CA HIS A 112 0.78 -3.56 -4.01
C HIS A 112 1.91 -2.69 -3.45
N PRO A 113 2.48 -3.02 -2.27
CA PRO A 113 3.45 -2.16 -1.59
C PRO A 113 4.75 -1.96 -2.38
N GLY A 114 5.15 -2.93 -3.22
CA GLY A 114 6.32 -2.81 -4.09
C GLY A 114 6.12 -1.93 -5.33
N GLY A 115 4.87 -1.62 -5.68
CA GLY A 115 4.52 -0.85 -6.87
C GLY A 115 4.75 0.65 -6.71
N ARG A 116 4.90 1.36 -7.83
CA ARG A 116 5.15 2.81 -7.83
C ARG A 116 4.04 3.62 -7.14
N LEU A 117 2.79 3.17 -7.25
CA LEU A 117 1.65 3.80 -6.58
C LEU A 117 1.63 3.50 -5.08
N GLY A 118 1.84 2.24 -4.67
CA GLY A 118 1.93 1.86 -3.26
C GLY A 118 3.03 2.61 -2.52
N LYS A 119 4.19 2.80 -3.17
CA LYS A 119 5.28 3.65 -2.66
C LYS A 119 4.84 5.10 -2.49
N LYS A 120 4.21 5.71 -3.49
CA LYS A 120 3.72 7.11 -3.40
C LYS A 120 2.72 7.33 -2.27
N LEU A 121 1.91 6.31 -1.98
CA LEU A 121 0.85 6.34 -0.97
C LEU A 121 1.29 5.79 0.39
N ALA A 122 2.58 5.45 0.57
CA ALA A 122 3.10 4.98 1.84
C ALA A 122 2.91 6.05 2.91
N ARG A 123 2.39 5.66 4.08
CA ARG A 123 2.18 6.54 5.23
C ARG A 123 3.35 6.47 6.21
N VAL A 124 3.57 7.54 6.97
CA VAL A 124 4.64 7.63 7.98
C VAL A 124 4.58 6.45 8.97
N GLU A 125 3.39 6.05 9.40
CA GLU A 125 3.22 4.93 10.35
C GLU A 125 3.78 3.59 9.85
N GLN A 126 3.90 3.40 8.54
CA GLN A 126 4.44 2.18 7.93
C GLN A 126 5.98 2.16 7.93
N MET A 127 6.62 3.29 8.21
CA MET A 127 8.06 3.48 8.07
C MET A 127 8.74 3.98 9.36
N MET A 128 7.97 4.56 10.28
CA MET A 128 8.50 5.11 11.52
C MET A 128 8.95 4.03 12.52
N HIS A 129 9.95 4.37 13.32
CA HIS A 129 10.24 3.65 14.57
C HIS A 129 9.15 3.95 15.60
N HIS A 130 8.77 2.95 16.39
CA HIS A 130 7.71 3.03 17.39
C HIS A 130 8.06 2.25 18.66
N GLY A 131 7.29 2.51 19.73
CA GLY A 131 7.45 1.83 21.01
C GLY A 131 8.87 1.99 21.60
N GLN A 132 9.46 0.88 22.05
CA GLN A 132 10.77 0.90 22.71
C GLN A 132 11.93 1.28 21.77
N ALA A 133 11.73 1.31 20.45
CA ALA A 133 12.79 1.74 19.52
C ALA A 133 13.01 3.26 19.55
N VAL A 134 12.00 4.03 19.98
CA VAL A 134 12.05 5.49 19.98
C VAL A 134 12.86 6.00 21.18
N PRO A 135 13.98 6.73 20.97
CA PRO A 135 14.75 7.34 22.05
C PRO A 135 13.94 8.46 22.69
N ARG A 136 13.72 8.33 24.01
CA ARG A 136 12.92 9.27 24.79
C ARG A 136 13.52 9.48 26.17
N VAL A 137 13.58 10.74 26.60
CA VAL A 137 13.97 11.17 27.95
C VAL A 137 13.00 12.22 28.50
N GLU A 138 13.05 12.49 29.80
CA GLU A 138 12.29 13.56 30.45
C GLU A 138 13.09 14.89 30.49
N PRO A 139 12.44 16.06 30.63
CA PRO A 139 13.13 17.37 30.65
C PRO A 139 14.25 17.49 31.69
N ALA A 140 14.04 16.94 32.88
CA ALA A 140 15.01 16.96 33.98
C ALA A 140 16.15 15.93 33.85
N THR A 141 16.21 15.17 32.75
CA THR A 141 17.20 14.11 32.55
C THR A 141 18.60 14.70 32.41
N PRO A 142 19.61 14.28 33.19
CA PRO A 142 20.98 14.77 33.05
C PRO A 142 21.58 14.41 31.68
N ILE A 143 22.40 15.30 31.11
CA ILE A 143 23.00 15.10 29.77
C ILE A 143 23.82 13.81 29.67
N ARG A 144 24.44 13.35 30.75
CA ARG A 144 25.09 12.03 30.78
C ARG A 144 24.14 10.88 30.39
N GLN A 145 22.89 10.91 30.87
CA GLN A 145 21.90 9.89 30.53
C GLN A 145 21.34 10.08 29.12
N VAL A 146 21.20 11.33 28.66
CA VAL A 146 20.83 11.66 27.28
C VAL A 146 21.82 11.03 26.28
N VAL A 147 23.13 11.20 26.50
CA VAL A 147 24.19 10.59 25.66
C VAL A 147 24.04 9.07 25.56
N LEU A 148 23.75 8.41 26.69
CA LEU A 148 23.56 6.96 26.74
C LEU A 148 22.31 6.54 25.97
N GLU A 149 21.21 7.29 26.06
CA GLU A 149 19.98 6.98 25.34
C GLU A 149 20.17 7.07 23.82
N ILE A 150 20.79 8.16 23.34
CA ILE A 150 21.10 8.32 21.91
C ILE A 150 21.98 7.16 21.41
N SER A 151 23.03 6.83 22.17
CA SER A 151 23.95 5.73 21.84
C SER A 151 23.25 4.37 21.81
N ARG A 152 22.31 4.12 22.73
CA ARG A 152 21.57 2.86 22.82
C ARG A 152 20.61 2.66 21.65
N LYS A 153 19.89 3.71 21.25
CA LYS A 153 18.89 3.61 20.19
C LYS A 153 19.50 3.75 18.79
N ARG A 154 20.69 4.34 18.66
CA ARG A 154 21.44 4.47 17.39
C ARG A 154 20.69 5.24 16.30
N LEU A 155 19.77 6.12 16.70
CA LEU A 155 19.02 6.99 15.77
C LEU A 155 19.63 8.41 15.70
N GLY A 156 20.74 8.67 16.39
CA GLY A 156 21.46 9.95 16.37
C GLY A 156 20.75 11.13 17.04
N CYS A 157 19.64 10.86 17.74
CA CYS A 157 18.92 11.83 18.54
C CYS A 157 18.13 11.16 19.67
N THR A 158 17.58 11.97 20.58
CA THR A 158 16.54 11.58 21.53
C THR A 158 15.46 12.64 21.62
N THR A 159 14.22 12.20 21.80
CA THR A 159 13.07 13.07 22.04
C THR A 159 12.97 13.40 23.53
N VAL A 160 12.57 14.62 23.83
CA VAL A 160 12.29 15.06 25.21
C VAL A 160 10.79 15.16 25.37
N CYS A 161 10.24 14.36 26.27
CA CYS A 161 8.80 14.27 26.49
C CYS A 161 8.47 14.45 27.97
N THR A 162 7.34 15.09 28.25
CA THR A 162 6.77 15.15 29.60
C THR A 162 6.40 13.75 30.11
N THR A 163 6.09 13.67 31.41
CA THR A 163 5.53 12.46 32.04
C THR A 163 4.23 12.01 31.37
N GLU A 164 3.42 12.94 30.86
CA GLU A 164 2.20 12.69 30.10
C GLU A 164 2.44 12.23 28.64
N GLY A 165 3.70 12.16 28.20
CA GLY A 165 4.05 11.72 26.84
C GLY A 165 4.00 12.81 25.78
N ARG A 166 3.71 14.07 26.14
CA ARG A 166 3.78 15.20 25.21
C ARG A 166 5.22 15.50 24.83
N LEU A 167 5.47 15.65 23.53
CA LEU A 167 6.78 16.05 23.01
C LEU A 167 7.03 17.54 23.31
N VAL A 168 8.15 17.85 23.94
CA VAL A 168 8.56 19.23 24.28
C VAL A 168 9.89 19.63 23.65
N GLY A 169 10.71 18.67 23.24
CA GLY A 169 11.97 18.96 22.57
C GLY A 169 12.63 17.78 21.88
N LEU A 170 13.75 18.06 21.23
CA LEU A 170 14.61 17.10 20.55
C LEU A 170 16.08 17.46 20.81
N ILE A 171 16.92 16.45 21.06
CA ILE A 171 18.37 16.60 21.19
C ILE A 171 19.05 15.67 20.19
N THR A 172 19.95 16.20 19.38
CA THR A 172 20.75 15.44 18.40
C THR A 172 22.20 15.29 18.83
N ASP A 173 22.94 14.37 18.21
CA ASP A 173 24.41 14.30 18.35
C ASP A 173 25.08 15.64 18.04
N GLY A 174 24.52 16.39 17.08
CA GLY A 174 25.02 17.72 16.71
C GLY A 174 24.86 18.75 17.84
N ASP A 175 23.78 18.67 18.62
CA ASP A 175 23.54 19.55 19.77
C ASP A 175 24.52 19.23 20.90
N LEU A 176 24.71 17.94 21.20
CA LEU A 176 25.68 17.48 22.20
C LEU A 176 27.11 17.88 21.83
N ARG A 177 27.52 17.68 20.56
CA ARG A 177 28.84 18.12 20.09
C ARG A 177 29.03 19.63 20.27
N ARG A 178 28.03 20.44 19.89
CA ARG A 178 28.08 21.91 20.06
C ARG A 178 28.14 22.32 21.54
N LEU A 179 27.46 21.61 22.43
CA LEU A 179 27.52 21.85 23.87
C LEU A 179 28.93 21.55 24.41
N LEU A 180 29.52 20.41 24.04
CA LEU A 180 30.88 20.03 24.45
C LEU A 180 31.95 21.04 23.99
N GLU A 181 31.75 21.70 22.85
CA GLU A 181 32.67 22.71 22.32
C GLU A 181 32.57 24.06 23.06
N ARG A 182 31.38 24.42 23.55
CA ARG A 182 31.09 25.74 24.13
C ARG A 182 31.20 25.79 25.65
N ASP A 183 30.86 24.69 26.33
CA ASP A 183 30.73 24.64 27.79
C ASP A 183 31.83 23.75 28.42
N PRO A 184 32.57 24.24 29.43
CA PRO A 184 33.58 23.45 30.14
C PRO A 184 33.00 22.36 31.06
N ALA A 185 31.72 22.46 31.45
CA ALA A 185 31.02 21.51 32.31
C ALA A 185 29.72 20.96 31.66
N PRO A 186 29.78 20.44 30.42
CA PRO A 186 28.61 20.15 29.59
C PRO A 186 27.71 19.02 30.16
N LEU A 187 28.27 18.18 31.04
CA LEU A 187 27.57 17.07 31.66
C LEU A 187 26.77 17.47 32.91
N GLU A 188 26.92 18.70 33.41
CA GLU A 188 26.16 19.22 34.55
C GLU A 188 24.75 19.70 34.14
N HIS A 189 24.51 19.88 32.84
CA HIS A 189 23.22 20.27 32.30
C HIS A 189 22.17 19.16 32.33
N ILE A 190 20.92 19.58 32.21
CA ILE A 190 19.76 18.72 31.95
C ILE A 190 19.26 18.85 30.52
N ALA A 191 18.41 17.92 30.07
CA ALA A 191 17.86 17.87 28.72
C ALA A 191 17.11 19.17 28.35
N GLU A 192 16.33 19.73 29.27
CA GLU A 192 15.55 20.96 29.06
C GLU A 192 16.40 22.17 28.67
N GLU A 193 17.63 22.27 29.19
CA GLU A 193 18.53 23.40 28.94
C GLU A 193 19.22 23.33 27.57
N VAL A 194 19.24 22.14 26.97
CA VAL A 194 20.03 21.83 25.75
C VAL A 194 19.14 21.53 24.55
N MET A 195 17.90 21.09 24.78
CA MET A 195 17.00 20.67 23.71
C MET A 195 16.60 21.79 22.77
N THR A 196 16.37 21.42 21.51
CA THR A 196 15.61 22.27 20.60
C THR A 196 14.14 22.20 21.01
N HIS A 197 13.60 23.31 21.49
CA HIS A 197 12.18 23.44 21.84
C HIS A 197 11.31 23.48 20.58
N GLY A 198 10.12 22.88 20.66
CA GLY A 198 9.14 22.89 19.58
C GLY A 198 9.70 22.33 18.26
N PRO A 199 10.23 21.09 18.24
CA PRO A 199 10.76 20.50 17.02
C PRO A 199 9.64 20.41 15.98
N LEU A 200 10.02 20.41 14.70
CA LEU A 200 9.08 20.06 13.64
C LEU A 200 8.57 18.64 13.86
N THR A 201 7.28 18.42 13.64
CA THR A 201 6.64 17.12 13.82
C THR A 201 5.80 16.75 12.60
N ILE A 202 5.32 15.52 12.56
CA ILE A 202 4.38 15.06 11.54
C ILE A 202 3.36 14.09 12.14
N SER A 203 2.17 14.01 11.54
CA SER A 203 1.20 12.97 11.90
C SER A 203 1.61 11.62 11.32
N ARG A 204 1.32 10.53 12.04
CA ARG A 204 1.56 9.16 11.55
C ARG A 204 0.78 8.84 10.28
N ARG A 205 -0.33 9.56 10.06
CA ARG A 205 -1.19 9.41 8.88
C ARG A 205 -0.64 10.14 7.66
N GLU A 206 0.30 11.07 7.78
CA GLU A 206 0.84 11.76 6.61
C GLU A 206 1.56 10.82 5.65
N LEU A 207 1.68 11.26 4.39
CA LEU A 207 2.46 10.53 3.40
C LEU A 207 3.95 10.58 3.75
N ALA A 208 4.65 9.46 3.56
CA ALA A 208 6.10 9.36 3.68
C ALA A 208 6.82 10.34 2.74
N SER A 209 6.23 10.60 1.56
CA SER A 209 6.74 11.61 0.62
C SER A 209 6.60 13.05 1.15
N SER A 210 5.56 13.36 1.92
CA SER A 210 5.41 14.63 2.63
C SER A 210 6.47 14.78 3.72
N ALA A 211 6.72 13.71 4.48
CA ALA A 211 7.78 13.67 5.49
C ALA A 211 9.16 13.95 4.87
N LEU A 212 9.49 13.28 3.76
CA LEU A 212 10.76 13.46 3.05
C LEU A 212 10.94 14.90 2.55
N ARG A 213 9.90 15.47 1.94
CA ARG A 213 9.92 16.85 1.46
C ARG A 213 10.10 17.86 2.59
N LEU A 214 9.44 17.62 3.73
CA LEU A 214 9.61 18.45 4.92
C LEU A 214 11.04 18.37 5.45
N MET A 215 11.60 17.16 5.54
CA MET A 215 13.00 16.93 5.95
C MET A 215 14.00 17.63 5.03
N GLU A 216 13.88 17.47 3.71
CA GLU A 216 14.77 18.09 2.72
C GLU A 216 14.69 19.62 2.75
N SER A 217 13.48 20.18 2.75
CA SER A 217 13.28 21.64 2.75
C SER A 217 13.80 22.31 4.02
N ARG A 218 13.68 21.63 5.17
CA ARG A 218 14.14 22.12 6.47
C ARG A 218 15.56 21.68 6.81
N LYS A 219 16.19 20.86 5.95
CA LYS A 219 17.52 20.28 6.14
C LYS A 219 17.67 19.54 7.48
N ILE A 220 16.64 18.79 7.85
CA ILE A 220 16.63 17.92 9.03
C ILE A 220 16.62 16.46 8.60
N THR A 221 17.20 15.59 9.41
CA THR A 221 17.30 14.15 9.12
C THR A 221 16.36 13.29 9.96
N MET A 222 15.69 13.91 10.94
CA MET A 222 14.86 13.28 11.95
C MET A 222 13.55 14.06 12.10
N LEU A 223 12.44 13.35 12.24
CA LEU A 223 11.13 13.97 12.41
C LEU A 223 10.31 13.16 13.42
N PRO A 224 10.04 13.71 14.61
CA PRO A 224 9.12 13.13 15.57
C PRO A 224 7.71 13.01 14.99
N VAL A 225 7.08 11.88 15.27
CA VAL A 225 5.70 11.60 14.88
C VAL A 225 4.81 11.77 16.10
N VAL A 226 3.78 12.62 16.00
CA VAL A 226 2.89 12.94 17.12
C VAL A 226 1.43 12.76 16.75
N ASP A 227 0.60 12.49 17.76
CA ASP A 227 -0.86 12.52 17.63
C ASP A 227 -1.42 13.94 17.70
N ASP A 228 -2.74 14.06 17.58
CA ASP A 228 -3.47 15.33 17.56
C ASP A 228 -3.35 16.11 18.90
N GLU A 229 -3.01 15.42 19.99
CA GLU A 229 -2.74 16.03 21.30
C GLU A 229 -1.25 16.36 21.55
N GLY A 230 -0.38 16.10 20.57
CA GLY A 230 1.05 16.34 20.64
C GLY A 230 1.83 15.30 21.44
N ARG A 231 1.26 14.12 21.68
CA ARG A 231 1.97 13.00 22.30
C ARG A 231 2.81 12.27 21.26
N LEU A 232 4.00 11.86 21.67
CA LEU A 232 4.93 11.15 20.81
C LEU A 232 4.43 9.73 20.49
N GLU A 233 4.21 9.45 19.21
CA GLU A 233 3.84 8.12 18.71
C GLU A 233 5.03 7.38 18.06
N GLY A 234 5.99 8.14 17.50
CA GLY A 234 7.09 7.55 16.74
C GLY A 234 8.18 8.53 16.36
N LEU A 235 9.16 8.04 15.61
CA LEU A 235 10.26 8.83 15.05
C LEU A 235 10.61 8.26 13.68
N ILE A 236 10.74 9.12 12.67
CA ILE A 236 11.16 8.71 11.34
C ILE A 236 12.47 9.42 10.94
N GLN A 237 13.38 8.68 10.31
CA GLN A 237 14.66 9.18 9.82
C GLN A 237 14.63 9.28 8.29
N ILE A 238 15.41 10.20 7.75
CA ILE A 238 15.54 10.35 6.28
C ILE A 238 16.01 9.06 5.59
N HIS A 239 16.81 8.25 6.29
CA HIS A 239 17.30 6.98 5.74
C HIS A 239 16.24 5.88 5.68
N ASP A 240 15.19 5.95 6.50
CA ASP A 240 14.04 5.06 6.39
C ASP A 240 13.32 5.32 5.06
N LEU A 241 13.21 6.61 4.69
CA LEU A 241 12.55 7.10 3.48
C LEU A 241 13.37 6.85 2.20
N TRP A 242 14.70 6.84 2.28
CA TRP A 242 15.54 6.55 1.12
C TRP A 242 15.54 5.09 0.70
N ARG A 243 15.31 4.15 1.64
CA ARG A 243 15.27 2.71 1.32
C ARG A 243 14.09 2.30 0.44
N THR A 244 13.07 3.16 0.32
CA THR A 244 11.84 2.82 -0.41
C THR A 244 11.90 3.07 -1.92
N ASN A 245 12.97 3.65 -2.46
CA ASN A 245 12.99 4.18 -3.85
C ASN A 245 11.70 4.96 -4.13
N LEU A 246 11.37 5.91 -3.25
CA LEU A 246 10.23 6.82 -3.43
C LEU A 246 10.41 7.75 -4.65
N PHE A 247 11.61 7.72 -5.24
CA PHE A 247 12.02 8.37 -6.46
C PHE A 247 12.78 7.37 -7.35
#